data_AF-A0A349QUK1-F1
#
_entry.id   AF-A0A349QUK1-F1
#
_cell.length_a   1.000
_cell.length_b   1.000
_cell.length_c   1.000
_cell.angle_alpha   90.00
_cell.angle_beta   90.00
_cell.angle_gamma   90.00
#
_symmetry.space_group_name_H-M   'P 1'
#
loop_
_entity.id
_entity.type
_entity.pdbx_description
1 polymer ?
#
loop_
_entity_poly.entity_id
_entity_poly.type
_entity_poly.pdbx_seq_one_letter_code
_entity_poly.pdbx_strand_id
1 'polypeptide(L)'
;MFSLSAQTPRKDSGADGLSQIRALKVGDLVADDFFSHMHKSVDWSSKAISQTNLSAHRNKLIILDFWAPWCSSCLGSLKKLDSLKKTWDQDKVIIIPVTTMGLNDIMRTLNYFNWDYRSIYEDNFLSARFSHQALPFMVWIKDGHVIATPKAGYANTANINAVLADSNFEVFNKTDVKLIDTNITLFTKDNGLPDHVFYDSQDSKLVGYIPGYTGTNFKVFKTKDSLSLYAVNSTIDRIYQEAYKDEIYPYQIKKKAIRWDVGIDFVPYLEESKPKENWTGDLYKDKQLEKWKRQHYFSIMISVPGDSGINGARRKMQKLLADQIEQKFGLEAKIQDGETIRYPILKALNTKQQAEIRLSQKLQRPPKKGYENYAVPFGDQPHFKLFIETALKNIKSLRLTEDRIWDRTGIEPDFPAKFSFPIDIAQERKFENIQNLLKQYGLQILVEEKPVPYLYISQSAVHSKSKGHENL
;
A
#
# COMPACT_ATOMS: atom_id res chain seq x y z
N MET A 1 -23.75 -28.93 -25.91
CA MET A 1 -24.28 -27.80 -26.70
C MET A 1 -25.16 -26.95 -25.79
N PHE A 2 -24.65 -25.82 -25.31
CA PHE A 2 -25.43 -24.65 -24.91
C PHE A 2 -24.49 -23.45 -25.02
N SER A 3 -24.67 -22.67 -26.08
CA SER A 3 -23.96 -21.42 -26.36
C SER A 3 -24.64 -20.29 -25.58
N LEU A 4 -23.89 -19.58 -24.74
CA LEU A 4 -24.31 -18.28 -24.24
C LEU A 4 -23.63 -17.21 -25.09
N SER A 5 -24.41 -16.65 -26.00
CA SER A 5 -24.03 -15.57 -26.90
C SER A 5 -23.73 -14.30 -26.10
N ALA A 6 -22.60 -13.67 -26.40
CA ALA A 6 -22.24 -12.35 -25.93
C ALA A 6 -23.31 -11.34 -26.37
N GLN A 7 -23.94 -10.66 -25.41
CA GLN A 7 -24.80 -9.52 -25.70
C GLN A 7 -23.92 -8.35 -26.13
N THR A 8 -24.10 -7.89 -27.36
CA THR A 8 -23.60 -6.60 -27.85
C THR A 8 -24.20 -5.47 -27.00
N PRO A 9 -23.41 -4.47 -26.55
CA PRO A 9 -23.93 -3.36 -25.77
C PRO A 9 -25.00 -2.58 -26.56
N ARG A 10 -26.17 -2.39 -25.96
CA ARG A 10 -27.21 -1.49 -26.50
C ARG A 10 -26.70 -0.05 -26.45
N LYS A 11 -26.85 0.68 -27.55
CA LYS A 11 -26.32 2.02 -27.80
C LYS A 11 -27.17 3.17 -27.24
N ASP A 12 -28.13 2.89 -26.34
CA ASP A 12 -29.06 3.88 -25.75
C ASP A 12 -29.14 3.78 -24.23
N SER A 13 -28.00 3.62 -23.55
CA SER A 13 -27.90 3.92 -22.12
C SER A 13 -27.28 5.31 -22.02
N GLY A 14 -27.99 6.27 -21.41
CA GLY A 14 -27.66 7.70 -21.35
C GLY A 14 -26.31 8.04 -20.69
N ALA A 15 -25.20 7.63 -21.31
CA ALA A 15 -23.83 7.85 -20.91
C ALA A 15 -23.18 9.03 -21.67
N ASP A 16 -23.94 9.78 -22.46
CA ASP A 16 -23.45 10.93 -23.25
C ASP A 16 -23.53 12.27 -22.48
N GLY A 17 -23.57 12.23 -21.15
CA GLY A 17 -23.76 13.41 -20.29
C GLY A 17 -22.66 13.67 -19.25
N LEU A 18 -21.62 12.83 -19.16
CA LEU A 18 -20.42 13.15 -18.36
C LEU A 18 -19.32 13.53 -19.34
N SER A 19 -19.27 14.81 -19.71
CA SER A 19 -18.03 15.41 -20.23
C SER A 19 -16.87 14.88 -19.39
N GLN A 20 -15.85 14.29 -20.00
CA GLN A 20 -14.71 13.71 -19.27
C GLN A 20 -14.26 14.69 -18.20
N ILE A 21 -14.50 14.32 -16.94
CA ILE A 21 -14.16 15.14 -15.79
C ILE A 21 -12.64 15.24 -15.75
N ARG A 22 -12.09 16.33 -16.31
CA ARG A 22 -10.64 16.59 -16.31
C ARG A 22 -10.12 16.66 -14.87
N ALA A 23 -9.06 15.91 -14.59
CA ALA A 23 -8.29 16.01 -13.36
C ALA A 23 -7.41 17.29 -13.38
N LEU A 24 -7.40 18.00 -12.27
CA LEU A 24 -6.64 19.23 -12.01
C LEU A 24 -5.37 18.91 -11.23
N LYS A 25 -4.32 19.70 -11.50
CA LYS A 25 -3.02 19.63 -10.83
C LYS A 25 -2.64 21.01 -10.30
N VAL A 26 -1.61 21.05 -9.45
CA VAL A 26 -1.01 22.32 -9.01
C VAL A 26 -0.65 23.18 -10.23
N GLY A 27 -1.08 24.43 -10.22
CA GLY A 27 -0.94 25.39 -11.32
C GLY A 27 -2.15 25.48 -12.25
N ASP A 28 -3.06 24.50 -12.25
CA ASP A 28 -4.25 24.56 -13.10
C ASP A 28 -5.26 25.60 -12.58
N LEU A 29 -5.91 26.29 -13.53
CA LEU A 29 -7.08 27.11 -13.29
C LEU A 29 -8.30 26.20 -13.04
N VAL A 30 -9.09 26.60 -12.05
CA VAL A 30 -10.34 25.96 -11.65
C VAL A 30 -11.49 26.67 -12.36
N ALA A 31 -12.21 25.93 -13.20
CA ALA A 31 -13.31 26.46 -14.00
C ALA A 31 -14.56 26.80 -13.16
N ASP A 32 -15.48 27.59 -13.72
CA ASP A 32 -16.68 28.04 -13.00
C ASP A 32 -17.59 26.89 -12.55
N ASP A 33 -17.62 25.80 -13.32
CA ASP A 33 -18.41 24.61 -13.02
C ASP A 33 -18.02 24.00 -11.67
N PHE A 34 -16.74 24.06 -11.31
CA PHE A 34 -16.25 23.63 -10.00
C PHE A 34 -16.91 24.39 -8.85
N PHE A 35 -17.04 25.71 -8.98
CA PHE A 35 -17.57 26.55 -7.92
C PHE A 35 -19.10 26.50 -7.85
N SER A 36 -19.77 26.34 -9.00
CA SER A 36 -21.23 26.29 -9.07
C SER A 36 -21.80 24.89 -8.82
N HIS A 37 -20.98 23.83 -8.84
CA HIS A 37 -21.45 22.47 -8.61
C HIS A 37 -22.11 22.35 -7.23
N MET A 38 -23.32 21.78 -7.20
CA MET A 38 -24.05 21.57 -5.95
C MET A 38 -23.65 20.22 -5.35
N HIS A 39 -23.16 20.26 -4.13
CA HIS A 39 -22.71 19.11 -3.35
C HIS A 39 -23.70 18.79 -2.23
N LYS A 40 -23.84 17.51 -1.91
CA LYS A 40 -24.46 17.10 -0.65
C LYS A 40 -23.53 17.46 0.50
N SER A 41 -24.08 18.04 1.56
CA SER A 41 -23.28 18.48 2.70
C SER A 41 -23.96 18.21 4.04
N VAL A 42 -23.14 18.03 5.06
CA VAL A 42 -23.59 17.81 6.43
C VAL A 42 -22.77 18.66 7.40
N ASP A 43 -23.46 19.33 8.29
CA ASP A 43 -22.86 20.09 9.37
C ASP A 43 -22.43 19.15 10.52
N TRP A 44 -21.17 19.20 10.91
CA TRP A 44 -20.62 18.30 11.92
C TRP A 44 -21.14 18.62 13.31
N SER A 45 -21.55 19.84 13.62
CA SER A 45 -22.06 20.16 14.96
C SER A 45 -23.54 19.82 15.08
N SER A 46 -24.35 20.34 14.16
CA SER A 46 -25.82 20.23 14.21
C SER A 46 -26.37 18.97 13.55
N LYS A 47 -25.54 18.26 12.77
CA LYS A 47 -25.96 17.15 11.88
C LYS A 47 -26.97 17.56 10.81
N ALA A 48 -27.16 18.88 10.60
CA ALA A 48 -28.05 19.38 9.58
C ALA A 48 -27.53 19.00 8.18
N ILE A 49 -28.39 18.36 7.40
CA ILE A 49 -28.11 17.99 6.01
C ILE A 49 -28.61 19.12 5.12
N SER A 50 -27.78 19.52 4.15
CA SER A 50 -28.12 20.55 3.19
C SER A 50 -27.36 20.35 1.88
N GLN A 51 -27.62 21.18 0.89
CA GLN A 51 -26.78 21.28 -0.29
C GLN A 51 -25.93 22.55 -0.23
N THR A 52 -24.71 22.48 -0.76
CA THR A 52 -23.79 23.62 -0.78
C THR A 52 -22.99 23.65 -2.08
N ASN A 53 -22.48 24.81 -2.46
CA ASN A 53 -21.51 24.97 -3.54
C ASN A 53 -20.36 25.85 -3.06
N LEU A 54 -19.32 26.00 -3.87
CA LEU A 54 -18.11 26.74 -3.49
C LEU A 54 -18.09 28.19 -4.00
N SER A 55 -19.17 28.66 -4.62
CA SER A 55 -19.22 29.98 -5.29
C SER A 55 -19.01 31.14 -4.31
N ALA A 56 -19.55 31.03 -3.10
CA ALA A 56 -19.37 32.03 -2.04
C ALA A 56 -17.94 32.08 -1.48
N HIS A 57 -17.07 31.15 -1.88
CA HIS A 57 -15.72 30.99 -1.35
C HIS A 57 -14.62 31.29 -2.36
N ARG A 58 -14.98 31.78 -3.56
CA ARG A 58 -14.03 32.10 -4.65
C ARG A 58 -12.87 33.00 -4.24
N ASN A 59 -13.14 33.96 -3.35
CA ASN A 59 -12.15 34.93 -2.87
C ASN A 59 -11.43 34.47 -1.58
N LYS A 60 -11.66 33.23 -1.14
CA LYS A 60 -10.99 32.63 0.02
C LYS A 60 -9.88 31.68 -0.43
N LEU A 61 -8.94 31.42 0.47
CA LEU A 61 -8.17 30.19 0.43
C LEU A 61 -9.11 29.02 0.78
N ILE A 62 -9.40 28.17 -0.19
CA ILE A 62 -10.19 26.95 -0.02
C ILE A 62 -9.23 25.78 0.22
N ILE A 63 -9.38 25.11 1.35
CA ILE A 63 -8.66 23.88 1.70
C ILE A 63 -9.64 22.72 1.64
N LEU A 64 -9.52 21.87 0.62
CA LEU A 64 -10.24 20.59 0.58
C LEU A 64 -9.40 19.54 1.31
N ASP A 65 -9.95 18.87 2.32
CA ASP A 65 -9.30 17.76 3.03
C ASP A 65 -10.11 16.47 2.81
N PHE A 66 -9.63 15.61 1.92
CA PHE A 66 -10.28 14.35 1.59
C PHE A 66 -10.07 13.33 2.71
N TRP A 67 -11.18 12.75 3.18
CA TRP A 67 -11.19 11.88 4.36
C TRP A 67 -12.15 10.69 4.22
N ALA A 68 -11.98 9.73 5.14
CA ALA A 68 -12.86 8.58 5.29
C ALA A 68 -12.98 8.20 6.78
N PRO A 69 -14.09 7.58 7.22
CA PRO A 69 -14.33 7.27 8.64
C PRO A 69 -13.32 6.27 9.22
N TRP A 70 -12.76 5.39 8.38
CA TRP A 70 -11.73 4.42 8.75
C TRP A 70 -10.30 5.00 8.73
N CYS A 71 -10.12 6.24 8.26
CA CYS A 71 -8.80 6.85 8.11
C CYS A 71 -8.38 7.61 9.38
N SER A 72 -7.68 6.95 10.29
CA SER A 72 -7.24 7.55 11.57
C SER A 72 -6.35 8.79 11.38
N SER A 73 -5.47 8.79 10.39
CA SER A 73 -4.61 9.94 10.06
C SER A 73 -5.41 11.15 9.54
N CYS A 74 -6.48 10.92 8.78
CA CYS A 74 -7.40 11.97 8.34
C CYS A 74 -8.11 12.64 9.52
N LEU A 75 -8.62 11.83 10.46
CA LEU A 75 -9.28 12.34 11.67
C LEU A 75 -8.29 13.14 12.54
N GLY A 76 -7.03 12.70 12.61
CA GLY A 76 -5.95 13.47 13.25
C GLY A 76 -5.70 14.83 12.59
N SER A 77 -5.70 14.89 11.25
CA SER A 77 -5.59 16.13 10.47
C SER A 77 -6.75 17.08 10.80
N LEU A 78 -7.99 16.62 10.64
CA LEU A 78 -9.20 17.42 10.85
C LEU A 78 -9.29 17.97 12.28
N LYS A 79 -8.92 17.17 13.30
CA LYS A 79 -8.85 17.62 14.69
C LYS A 79 -7.88 18.79 14.88
N LYS A 80 -6.69 18.69 14.27
CA LYS A 80 -5.66 19.73 14.37
C LYS A 80 -6.14 21.01 13.65
N LEU A 81 -6.70 20.85 12.47
CA LEU A 81 -7.27 21.96 11.69
C LEU A 81 -8.42 22.66 12.42
N ASP A 82 -9.25 21.93 13.18
CA ASP A 82 -10.39 22.53 13.91
C ASP A 82 -9.90 23.47 15.01
N SER A 83 -8.74 23.13 15.59
CA SER A 83 -8.08 23.96 16.58
C SER A 83 -7.39 25.16 15.94
N LEU A 84 -6.67 24.95 14.83
CA LEU A 84 -5.89 26.01 14.17
C LEU A 84 -6.74 27.03 13.43
N LYS A 85 -7.85 26.60 12.81
CA LYS A 85 -8.70 27.51 12.04
C LYS A 85 -9.18 28.68 12.89
N LYS A 86 -9.42 28.46 14.18
CA LYS A 86 -9.83 29.51 15.14
C LYS A 86 -8.83 30.67 15.27
N THR A 87 -7.57 30.47 14.85
CA THR A 87 -6.54 31.53 14.83
C THR A 87 -6.36 32.18 13.46
N TRP A 88 -7.10 31.75 12.45
CA TRP A 88 -7.03 32.29 11.09
C TRP A 88 -8.24 33.17 10.81
N ASP A 89 -8.07 34.13 9.91
CA ASP A 89 -9.15 34.97 9.40
C ASP A 89 -10.19 34.11 8.67
N GLN A 90 -11.33 33.87 9.32
CA GLN A 90 -12.41 33.03 8.81
C GLN A 90 -13.09 33.61 7.56
N ASP A 91 -12.92 34.91 7.30
CA ASP A 91 -13.42 35.55 6.09
C ASP A 91 -12.52 35.28 4.90
N LYS A 92 -11.28 34.84 5.13
CA LYS A 92 -10.28 34.59 4.07
C LYS A 92 -9.90 33.11 3.90
N VAL A 93 -10.21 32.24 4.85
CA VAL A 93 -9.90 30.80 4.77
C VAL A 93 -11.15 29.97 5.00
N ILE A 94 -11.31 28.89 4.23
CA ILE A 94 -12.29 27.86 4.51
C ILE A 94 -11.67 26.47 4.39
N ILE A 95 -11.99 25.59 5.33
CA ILE A 95 -11.63 24.17 5.28
C ILE A 95 -12.90 23.38 5.02
N ILE A 96 -12.87 22.50 4.03
CA ILE A 96 -13.99 21.68 3.61
C ILE A 96 -13.54 20.22 3.60
N PRO A 97 -13.95 19.43 4.62
CA PRO A 97 -13.75 18.00 4.57
C PRO A 97 -14.57 17.40 3.42
N VAL A 98 -13.98 16.54 2.60
CA VAL A 98 -14.64 15.90 1.45
C VAL A 98 -14.55 14.38 1.58
N THR A 99 -15.64 13.66 1.35
CA THR A 99 -15.62 12.20 1.34
C THR A 99 -16.52 11.63 0.24
N THR A 100 -16.13 10.50 -0.33
CA THR A 100 -16.96 9.72 -1.26
C THR A 100 -17.96 8.81 -0.53
N MET A 101 -17.87 8.71 0.80
CA MET A 101 -18.68 7.82 1.63
C MET A 101 -20.11 8.32 1.81
N GLY A 102 -21.03 7.36 1.99
CA GLY A 102 -22.44 7.60 2.26
C GLY A 102 -22.68 8.28 3.61
N LEU A 103 -23.81 8.98 3.76
CA LEU A 103 -24.15 9.61 5.04
C LEU A 103 -24.14 8.58 6.19
N ASN A 104 -24.75 7.42 5.99
CA ASN A 104 -24.82 6.34 6.98
C ASN A 104 -23.43 5.86 7.43
N ASP A 105 -22.45 5.83 6.52
CA ASP A 105 -21.09 5.37 6.80
C ASP A 105 -20.33 6.38 7.68
N ILE A 106 -20.65 7.67 7.56
CA ILE A 106 -19.96 8.74 8.28
C ILE A 106 -20.66 9.14 9.59
N MET A 107 -21.96 8.86 9.76
CA MET A 107 -22.74 9.29 10.93
C MET A 107 -22.09 8.91 12.27
N ARG A 108 -21.52 7.70 12.39
CA ARG A 108 -20.83 7.29 13.61
C ARG A 108 -19.65 8.20 13.94
N THR A 109 -18.88 8.59 12.93
CA THR A 109 -17.73 9.49 13.08
C THR A 109 -18.19 10.90 13.43
N LEU A 110 -19.22 11.40 12.74
CA LEU A 110 -19.81 12.70 13.07
C LEU A 110 -20.31 12.72 14.51
N ASN A 111 -21.05 11.72 14.97
CA ASN A 111 -21.56 11.68 16.35
C ASN A 111 -20.45 11.64 17.41
N TYR A 112 -19.28 11.09 17.06
CA TYR A 112 -18.14 11.04 17.95
C TYR A 112 -17.39 12.38 18.03
N PHE A 113 -17.31 13.13 16.94
CA PHE A 113 -16.57 14.40 16.85
C PHE A 113 -17.50 15.60 16.65
N ASN A 114 -17.48 16.56 17.58
CA ASN A 114 -18.26 17.80 17.49
C ASN A 114 -17.42 18.97 16.94
N TRP A 115 -16.78 18.77 15.79
CA TRP A 115 -15.98 19.81 15.13
C TRP A 115 -16.84 20.80 14.36
N ASP A 116 -16.31 22.00 14.19
CA ASP A 116 -16.99 23.07 13.46
C ASP A 116 -16.64 22.98 11.97
N TYR A 117 -17.22 21.99 11.29
CA TYR A 117 -17.07 21.79 9.85
C TYR A 117 -18.40 21.56 9.17
N ARG A 118 -18.48 22.01 7.91
CA ARG A 118 -19.43 21.48 6.94
C ARG A 118 -18.68 20.58 5.97
N SER A 119 -18.95 19.29 6.03
CA SER A 119 -18.34 18.32 5.11
C SER A 119 -19.22 18.09 3.90
N ILE A 120 -18.58 17.95 2.75
CA ILE A 120 -19.18 17.40 1.55
C ILE A 120 -19.07 15.87 1.61
N TYR A 121 -20.14 15.16 1.27
CA TYR A 121 -20.20 13.68 1.33
C TYR A 121 -20.82 13.10 0.05
N GLU A 122 -20.64 11.79 -0.19
CA GLU A 122 -21.01 11.11 -1.44
C GLU A 122 -20.44 11.79 -2.70
N ASP A 123 -19.30 12.48 -2.57
CA ASP A 123 -18.81 13.35 -3.63
C ASP A 123 -17.80 12.66 -4.56
N ASN A 124 -18.27 12.35 -5.76
CA ASN A 124 -17.43 11.81 -6.83
C ASN A 124 -16.87 12.91 -7.75
N PHE A 125 -17.45 14.12 -7.74
CA PHE A 125 -17.05 15.21 -8.63
C PHE A 125 -15.68 15.78 -8.24
N LEU A 126 -15.51 16.23 -6.99
CA LEU A 126 -14.24 16.75 -6.46
C LEU A 126 -13.18 15.65 -6.42
N SER A 127 -13.58 14.42 -6.08
CA SER A 127 -12.68 13.25 -6.09
C SER A 127 -12.10 12.98 -7.49
N ALA A 128 -12.93 13.09 -8.53
CA ALA A 128 -12.47 12.94 -9.91
C ALA A 128 -11.69 14.16 -10.43
N ARG A 129 -12.03 15.40 -10.02
CA ARG A 129 -11.22 16.60 -10.29
C ARG A 129 -9.84 16.51 -9.64
N PHE A 130 -9.72 15.86 -8.48
CA PHE A 130 -8.46 15.76 -7.74
C PHE A 130 -8.11 14.30 -7.48
N SER A 131 -7.70 13.57 -8.54
CA SER A 131 -7.39 12.15 -8.45
C SER A 131 -6.32 11.86 -7.40
N HIS A 132 -6.64 10.99 -6.44
CA HIS A 132 -5.77 10.61 -5.33
C HIS A 132 -5.93 9.12 -5.01
N GLN A 133 -4.83 8.47 -4.58
CA GLN A 133 -4.79 7.02 -4.31
C GLN A 133 -4.68 6.70 -2.81
N ALA A 134 -4.45 7.72 -1.99
CA ALA A 134 -4.21 7.55 -0.58
C ALA A 134 -4.72 8.76 0.19
N LEU A 135 -5.40 8.46 1.29
CA LEU A 135 -5.90 9.43 2.25
C LEU A 135 -4.95 9.56 3.45
N PRO A 136 -4.88 10.74 4.11
CA PRO A 136 -5.52 11.99 3.70
C PRO A 136 -4.92 12.55 2.40
N PHE A 137 -5.72 13.34 1.68
CA PHE A 137 -5.29 14.10 0.52
C PHE A 137 -5.83 15.52 0.65
N MET A 138 -4.97 16.53 0.54
CA MET A 138 -5.34 17.92 0.76
C MET A 138 -5.06 18.74 -0.50
N VAL A 139 -5.96 19.66 -0.83
CA VAL A 139 -5.85 20.56 -1.99
C VAL A 139 -6.09 21.98 -1.52
N TRP A 140 -5.21 22.89 -1.88
CA TRP A 140 -5.33 24.33 -1.61
C TRP A 140 -5.64 25.05 -2.91
N ILE A 141 -6.71 25.83 -2.90
CA ILE A 141 -7.18 26.62 -4.03
C ILE A 141 -7.26 28.08 -3.59
N LYS A 142 -6.64 28.99 -4.36
CA LYS A 142 -6.72 30.44 -4.11
C LYS A 142 -6.76 31.16 -5.46
N ASP A 143 -7.56 32.21 -5.54
CA ASP A 143 -7.69 33.07 -6.73
C ASP A 143 -7.94 32.25 -8.01
N GLY A 144 -8.82 31.25 -7.89
CA GLY A 144 -9.18 30.35 -8.99
C GLY A 144 -8.11 29.33 -9.40
N HIS A 145 -6.98 29.23 -8.70
CA HIS A 145 -5.90 28.31 -9.05
C HIS A 145 -5.68 27.25 -7.97
N VAL A 146 -5.32 26.03 -8.39
CA VAL A 146 -4.81 25.01 -7.49
C VAL A 146 -3.37 25.39 -7.11
N ILE A 147 -3.15 25.87 -5.89
CA ILE A 147 -1.83 26.39 -5.47
C ILE A 147 -0.98 25.32 -4.79
N ALA A 148 -1.57 24.29 -4.19
CA ALA A 148 -0.82 23.22 -3.54
C ALA A 148 -1.66 21.94 -3.33
N THR A 149 -0.98 20.80 -3.20
CA THR A 149 -1.53 19.52 -2.73
C THR A 149 -0.68 18.93 -1.58
N PRO A 150 -0.53 19.66 -0.46
CA PRO A 150 0.45 19.31 0.55
C PRO A 150 -0.03 18.18 1.46
N LYS A 151 0.86 17.60 2.25
CA LYS A 151 0.44 16.81 3.42
C LYS A 151 -0.15 17.72 4.51
N ALA A 152 -1.01 17.16 5.36
CA ALA A 152 -1.71 17.87 6.44
C ALA A 152 -0.80 18.73 7.34
N GLY A 153 0.45 18.31 7.59
CA GLY A 153 1.40 19.06 8.42
C GLY A 153 1.70 20.48 7.94
N TYR A 154 1.59 20.75 6.62
CA TYR A 154 1.83 22.09 6.05
C TYR A 154 0.70 23.07 6.30
N ALA A 155 -0.50 22.61 6.66
CA ALA A 155 -1.60 23.46 7.08
C ALA A 155 -1.40 23.94 8.51
N ASN A 156 -0.42 24.83 8.68
CA ASN A 156 -0.05 25.47 9.94
C ASN A 156 -0.17 27.00 9.81
N THR A 157 -0.21 27.72 10.92
CA THR A 157 -0.41 29.17 10.94
C THR A 157 0.59 29.95 10.11
N ALA A 158 1.86 29.54 10.07
CA ALA A 158 2.87 30.24 9.30
C ALA A 158 2.59 30.17 7.79
N ASN A 159 2.34 28.98 7.27
CA ASN A 159 2.07 28.80 5.84
C ASN A 159 0.73 29.41 5.43
N ILE A 160 -0.32 29.27 6.26
CA ILE A 160 -1.62 29.87 5.96
C ILE A 160 -1.51 31.39 5.94
N ASN A 161 -0.84 32.01 6.90
CA ASN A 161 -0.64 33.46 6.90
C ASN A 161 0.21 33.92 5.71
N ALA A 162 1.23 33.16 5.31
CA ALA A 162 2.03 33.46 4.11
C ALA A 162 1.14 33.46 2.84
N VAL A 163 0.30 32.44 2.67
CA VAL A 163 -0.66 32.37 1.57
C VAL A 163 -1.66 33.54 1.62
N LEU A 164 -2.19 33.88 2.79
CA LEU A 164 -3.14 34.98 2.94
C LEU A 164 -2.53 36.35 2.66
N ALA A 165 -1.24 36.52 2.91
CA ALA A 165 -0.50 37.75 2.66
C ALA A 165 0.14 37.81 1.26
N ASP A 166 -0.23 36.89 0.35
CA ASP A 166 0.35 36.76 -1.00
C ASP A 166 1.89 36.71 -0.99
N SER A 167 2.44 36.15 0.10
CA SER A 167 3.87 35.96 0.28
C SER A 167 4.29 34.60 -0.25
N ASN A 168 5.57 34.47 -0.59
CA ASN A 168 6.13 33.18 -1.01
C ASN A 168 5.95 32.15 0.11
N PHE A 169 5.30 31.04 -0.22
CA PHE A 169 5.22 29.86 0.64
C PHE A 169 5.70 28.65 -0.19
N GLU A 170 6.38 27.71 0.46
CA GLU A 170 6.84 26.50 -0.20
C GLU A 170 6.40 25.27 0.59
N VAL A 171 5.80 24.32 -0.12
CA VAL A 171 5.32 23.06 0.45
C VAL A 171 5.74 21.90 -0.43
N PHE A 172 5.91 20.74 0.18
CA PHE A 172 6.09 19.51 -0.58
C PHE A 172 4.72 18.96 -1.02
N ASN A 173 4.43 19.08 -2.31
CA ASN A 173 3.19 18.61 -2.92
C ASN A 173 3.21 17.10 -3.13
N LYS A 174 2.09 16.43 -2.87
CA LYS A 174 1.95 15.00 -3.14
C LYS A 174 1.76 14.80 -4.65
N THR A 175 2.81 14.31 -5.31
CA THR A 175 2.85 14.04 -6.75
C THR A 175 2.57 12.58 -7.09
N ASP A 176 2.79 11.67 -6.14
CA ASP A 176 2.60 10.22 -6.32
C ASP A 176 1.12 9.84 -6.21
N VAL A 177 0.39 10.06 -7.30
CA VAL A 177 -1.08 9.87 -7.36
C VAL A 177 -1.53 8.91 -8.47
N LYS A 178 -0.60 8.41 -9.30
CA LYS A 178 -0.91 7.42 -10.32
C LYS A 178 -0.70 6.00 -9.80
N LEU A 179 -1.53 5.07 -10.25
CA LEU A 179 -1.25 3.64 -10.16
C LEU A 179 -0.71 3.16 -11.50
N ILE A 180 0.11 2.11 -11.45
CA ILE A 180 0.47 1.36 -12.65
C ILE A 180 -0.79 0.66 -13.18
N ASP A 181 -1.00 0.72 -14.50
CA ASP A 181 -2.02 -0.07 -15.20
C ASP A 181 -1.39 -1.37 -15.69
N THR A 182 -1.85 -2.50 -15.17
CA THR A 182 -1.33 -3.82 -15.55
C THR A 182 -1.83 -4.33 -16.91
N ASN A 183 -2.77 -3.62 -17.56
CA ASN A 183 -3.29 -4.00 -18.87
C ASN A 183 -2.44 -3.45 -20.04
N ILE A 184 -1.50 -2.56 -19.75
CA ILE A 184 -0.57 -1.99 -20.71
C ILE A 184 0.87 -2.24 -20.26
N THR A 185 1.82 -2.14 -21.17
CA THR A 185 3.23 -2.45 -20.88
C THR A 185 3.76 -1.60 -19.72
N LEU A 186 4.31 -2.26 -18.70
CA LEU A 186 4.85 -1.59 -17.51
C LEU A 186 6.12 -0.80 -17.85
N PHE A 187 6.27 0.32 -17.13
CA PHE A 187 7.43 1.19 -17.12
C PHE A 187 7.72 1.86 -18.45
N THR A 188 6.66 2.33 -19.10
CA THR A 188 6.70 3.04 -20.38
C THR A 188 6.23 4.48 -20.23
N LYS A 189 6.37 5.31 -21.28
CA LYS A 189 5.95 6.72 -21.28
C LYS A 189 4.53 6.93 -20.72
N ASP A 190 3.61 6.05 -21.09
CA ASP A 190 2.20 6.15 -20.73
C ASP A 190 1.85 5.36 -19.46
N ASN A 191 2.81 4.59 -18.93
CA ASN A 191 2.61 3.70 -17.78
C ASN A 191 3.85 3.61 -16.89
N GLY A 192 4.27 4.76 -16.34
CA GLY A 192 5.33 4.83 -15.35
C GLY A 192 6.74 4.91 -15.93
N LEU A 193 7.02 5.94 -16.73
CA LEU A 193 8.38 6.18 -17.23
C LEU A 193 9.36 6.39 -16.06
N PRO A 194 10.43 5.59 -15.96
CA PRO A 194 11.38 5.72 -14.87
C PRO A 194 12.41 6.84 -15.13
N ASP A 195 13.00 7.36 -14.05
CA ASP A 195 14.13 8.30 -14.11
C ASP A 195 15.41 7.62 -14.67
N HIS A 196 15.53 6.30 -14.51
CA HIS A 196 16.68 5.52 -14.97
C HIS A 196 16.27 4.09 -15.36
N VAL A 197 16.93 3.51 -16.36
CA VAL A 197 16.73 2.13 -16.80
C VAL A 197 18.03 1.35 -16.55
N PHE A 198 17.98 0.33 -15.70
CA PHE A 198 19.12 -0.59 -15.51
C PHE A 198 19.04 -1.73 -16.53
N TYR A 199 17.85 -2.25 -16.77
CA TYR A 199 17.59 -3.34 -17.70
C TYR A 199 16.13 -3.29 -18.20
N ASP A 200 15.92 -3.49 -19.50
CA ASP A 200 14.59 -3.57 -20.11
C ASP A 200 14.57 -4.63 -21.22
N SER A 201 13.90 -5.74 -20.93
CA SER A 201 13.49 -6.75 -21.92
C SER A 201 11.97 -6.95 -21.85
N GLN A 202 11.43 -7.70 -22.81
CA GLN A 202 10.00 -8.01 -22.88
C GLN A 202 9.46 -8.66 -21.60
N ASP A 203 10.30 -9.45 -20.92
CA ASP A 203 9.94 -10.37 -19.85
C ASP A 203 10.66 -10.08 -18.53
N SER A 204 11.49 -9.03 -18.48
CA SER A 204 12.21 -8.59 -17.28
C SER A 204 12.59 -7.12 -17.39
N LYS A 205 12.22 -6.32 -16.39
CA LYS A 205 12.57 -4.91 -16.30
C LYS A 205 13.08 -4.60 -14.91
N LEU A 206 14.20 -3.89 -14.82
CA LEU A 206 14.72 -3.31 -13.61
C LEU A 206 15.04 -1.85 -13.89
N VAL A 207 14.31 -0.97 -13.23
CA VAL A 207 14.37 0.48 -13.46
C VAL A 207 14.45 1.21 -12.13
N GLY A 208 14.81 2.49 -12.16
CA GLY A 208 14.88 3.34 -10.98
C GLY A 208 13.51 3.79 -10.48
N TYR A 209 13.50 4.93 -9.79
CA TYR A 209 12.29 5.60 -9.34
C TYR A 209 11.40 6.00 -10.52
N ILE A 210 10.08 5.88 -10.34
CA ILE A 210 9.04 6.26 -11.29
C ILE A 210 8.30 7.47 -10.73
N PRO A 211 8.55 8.69 -11.25
CA PRO A 211 7.94 9.91 -10.73
C PRO A 211 6.42 9.94 -10.87
N GLY A 212 5.74 10.32 -9.79
CA GLY A 212 4.30 10.53 -9.80
C GLY A 212 3.47 9.25 -9.70
N TYR A 213 4.13 8.09 -9.54
CA TYR A 213 3.47 6.80 -9.32
C TYR A 213 3.59 6.37 -7.87
N THR A 214 2.48 5.87 -7.33
CA THR A 214 2.40 5.34 -5.97
C THR A 214 3.27 4.10 -5.84
N GLY A 215 4.08 4.06 -4.77
CA GLY A 215 4.83 2.86 -4.42
C GLY A 215 3.91 1.66 -4.21
N THR A 216 4.23 0.56 -4.87
CA THR A 216 3.41 -0.67 -4.87
C THR A 216 4.28 -1.82 -4.38
N ASN A 217 3.88 -2.43 -3.25
CA ASN A 217 4.46 -3.70 -2.79
C ASN A 217 4.29 -4.77 -3.87
N PHE A 218 5.06 -5.85 -3.81
CA PHE A 218 4.98 -6.92 -4.79
C PHE A 218 3.55 -7.41 -5.05
N LYS A 219 3.16 -7.37 -6.31
CA LYS A 219 1.90 -7.90 -6.82
C LYS A 219 2.17 -8.98 -7.85
N VAL A 220 1.28 -9.96 -7.87
CA VAL A 220 1.25 -11.02 -8.89
C VAL A 220 0.05 -10.78 -9.77
N PHE A 221 0.27 -10.74 -11.08
CA PHE A 221 -0.76 -10.72 -12.10
C PHE A 221 -0.62 -11.99 -12.93
N LYS A 222 -1.70 -12.76 -13.10
CA LYS A 222 -1.69 -14.05 -13.79
C LYS A 222 -2.68 -14.01 -14.96
N THR A 223 -2.19 -14.38 -16.14
CA THR A 223 -3.02 -14.68 -17.31
C THR A 223 -3.02 -16.19 -17.55
N LYS A 224 -3.72 -16.65 -18.59
CA LYS A 224 -3.68 -18.06 -18.99
C LYS A 224 -2.25 -18.51 -19.34
N ASP A 225 -1.47 -17.62 -19.93
CA ASP A 225 -0.17 -17.96 -20.55
C ASP A 225 1.02 -17.47 -19.73
N SER A 226 0.83 -16.52 -18.81
CA SER A 226 1.94 -15.88 -18.08
C SER A 226 1.62 -15.56 -16.62
N LEU A 227 2.67 -15.48 -15.82
CA LEU A 227 2.66 -14.91 -14.48
C LEU A 227 3.64 -13.75 -14.44
N SER A 228 3.16 -12.57 -14.05
CA SER A 228 3.95 -11.35 -13.87
C SER A 228 4.04 -10.99 -12.39
N LEU A 229 5.27 -10.86 -11.88
CA LEU A 229 5.59 -10.35 -10.55
C LEU A 229 6.17 -8.94 -10.72
N TYR A 230 5.59 -7.94 -10.06
CA TYR A 230 6.09 -6.56 -10.17
C TYR A 230 6.00 -5.78 -8.85
N ALA A 231 6.85 -4.76 -8.72
CA ALA A 231 6.81 -3.76 -7.67
C ALA A 231 7.19 -2.38 -8.24
N VAL A 232 6.67 -1.32 -7.63
CA VAL A 232 6.89 0.07 -8.05
C VAL A 232 7.48 0.84 -6.89
N ASN A 233 8.55 1.61 -7.13
CA ASN A 233 9.15 2.51 -6.14
C ASN A 233 9.43 1.78 -4.80
N SER A 234 10.16 0.67 -4.88
CA SER A 234 10.52 -0.20 -3.76
C SER A 234 12.01 -0.06 -3.41
N THR A 235 12.33 -0.25 -2.13
CA THR A 235 13.71 -0.39 -1.64
C THR A 235 14.34 -1.67 -2.15
N ILE A 236 15.68 -1.68 -2.26
CA ILE A 236 16.45 -2.86 -2.67
C ILE A 236 16.29 -4.03 -1.68
N ASP A 237 16.17 -3.76 -0.38
CA ASP A 237 15.92 -4.77 0.66
C ASP A 237 14.67 -5.61 0.38
N ARG A 238 13.55 -4.94 0.07
CA ARG A 238 12.29 -5.61 -0.28
C ARG A 238 12.39 -6.42 -1.56
N ILE A 239 13.17 -5.94 -2.53
CA ILE A 239 13.39 -6.62 -3.80
C ILE A 239 14.17 -7.92 -3.58
N TYR A 240 15.30 -7.87 -2.85
CA TYR A 240 16.03 -9.09 -2.47
C TYR A 240 15.19 -10.01 -1.60
N GLN A 241 14.42 -9.46 -0.67
CA GLN A 241 13.55 -10.24 0.20
C GLN A 241 12.46 -11.00 -0.56
N GLU A 242 11.84 -10.41 -1.60
CA GLU A 242 10.88 -11.13 -2.43
C GLU A 242 11.58 -12.14 -3.34
N ALA A 243 12.76 -11.80 -3.89
CA ALA A 243 13.52 -12.69 -4.77
C ALA A 243 13.96 -13.98 -4.04
N TYR A 244 14.35 -13.90 -2.77
CA TYR A 244 14.83 -15.02 -1.95
C TYR A 244 13.82 -15.49 -0.90
N LYS A 245 12.55 -15.15 -1.07
CA LYS A 245 11.51 -15.31 -0.04
C LYS A 245 11.30 -16.75 0.41
N ASP A 246 11.46 -17.71 -0.50
CA ASP A 246 11.27 -19.13 -0.19
C ASP A 246 12.49 -19.70 0.54
N GLU A 247 13.66 -19.13 0.27
CA GLU A 247 14.95 -19.51 0.85
C GLU A 247 15.22 -18.87 2.21
N ILE A 248 14.54 -17.79 2.60
CA ILE A 248 14.78 -17.07 3.88
C ILE A 248 13.55 -17.01 4.81
N TYR A 249 12.53 -17.81 4.54
CA TYR A 249 11.34 -17.93 5.40
C TYR A 249 11.71 -18.57 6.75
N PRO A 250 11.17 -18.14 7.92
CA PRO A 250 10.07 -17.19 8.21
C PRO A 250 10.37 -15.70 8.22
N TYR A 251 11.56 -15.25 7.85
CA TYR A 251 11.92 -13.84 7.97
C TYR A 251 11.33 -12.95 6.85
N GLN A 252 10.03 -13.05 6.58
CA GLN A 252 9.38 -12.37 5.45
C GLN A 252 9.42 -10.83 5.49
N ILE A 253 9.59 -10.22 6.69
CA ILE A 253 9.86 -8.78 6.91
C ILE A 253 10.52 -8.63 8.28
N LYS A 254 11.63 -9.31 8.55
CA LYS A 254 12.44 -9.06 9.77
C LYS A 254 13.86 -8.70 9.36
N LYS A 255 14.52 -7.82 10.12
CA LYS A 255 15.95 -7.45 9.96
C LYS A 255 16.92 -8.65 10.02
N LYS A 256 16.43 -9.86 10.27
CA LYS A 256 17.19 -11.11 10.31
C LYS A 256 17.23 -11.84 8.96
N ALA A 257 16.37 -11.47 8.01
CA ALA A 257 16.23 -12.16 6.72
C ALA A 257 17.42 -11.94 5.79
N ILE A 258 17.95 -10.72 5.83
CA ILE A 258 19.06 -10.27 5.01
C ILE A 258 20.11 -9.70 5.95
N ARG A 259 21.36 -10.12 5.75
CA ARG A 259 22.54 -9.53 6.39
C ARG A 259 23.37 -8.86 5.31
N TRP A 260 23.61 -7.57 5.48
CA TRP A 260 24.37 -6.74 4.56
C TRP A 260 25.80 -6.55 5.09
N ASP A 261 26.79 -6.87 4.26
CA ASP A 261 28.21 -6.61 4.50
C ASP A 261 28.82 -5.96 3.25
N VAL A 262 28.41 -4.72 3.02
CA VAL A 262 28.60 -4.02 1.74
C VAL A 262 29.48 -2.79 1.91
N GLY A 263 30.15 -2.39 0.83
CA GLY A 263 30.97 -1.17 0.81
C GLY A 263 30.14 0.11 0.93
N ILE A 264 30.83 1.21 1.24
CA ILE A 264 30.24 2.55 1.43
C ILE A 264 29.42 3.03 0.22
N ASP A 265 29.73 2.54 -0.97
CA ASP A 265 29.02 2.91 -2.20
C ASP A 265 27.61 2.32 -2.28
N PHE A 266 27.34 1.21 -1.58
CA PHE A 266 26.04 0.55 -1.59
C PHE A 266 25.18 0.87 -0.36
N VAL A 267 25.78 1.24 0.77
CA VAL A 267 25.09 1.62 2.01
C VAL A 267 23.91 2.61 1.78
N PRO A 268 24.03 3.65 0.92
CA PRO A 268 22.92 4.58 0.67
C PRO A 268 21.64 3.93 0.12
N TYR A 269 21.74 2.78 -0.54
CA TYR A 269 20.60 2.05 -1.12
C TYR A 269 19.80 1.25 -0.09
N LEU A 270 20.38 0.97 1.08
CA LEU A 270 19.74 0.18 2.12
C LEU A 270 18.59 0.94 2.79
N GLU A 271 17.51 0.25 3.14
CA GLU A 271 16.33 0.84 3.79
C GLU A 271 16.68 1.54 5.11
N GLU A 272 17.75 1.15 5.79
CA GLU A 272 18.23 1.82 7.01
C GLU A 272 18.79 3.22 6.77
N SER A 273 19.29 3.50 5.56
CA SER A 273 19.77 4.81 5.14
C SER A 273 18.63 5.75 4.75
N LYS A 274 17.39 5.25 4.65
CA LYS A 274 16.21 6.04 4.29
C LYS A 274 15.96 7.15 5.33
N PRO A 275 15.89 8.43 4.92
CA PRO A 275 15.45 9.50 5.80
C PRO A 275 14.09 9.19 6.43
N LYS A 276 13.95 9.44 7.74
CA LYS A 276 12.69 9.18 8.44
C LYS A 276 11.55 9.99 7.85
N GLU A 277 10.42 9.33 7.58
CA GLU A 277 9.21 10.00 7.15
C GLU A 277 8.76 11.01 8.22
N ASN A 278 8.45 12.21 7.76
CA ASN A 278 7.98 13.27 8.62
C ASN A 278 6.49 13.55 8.37
N TRP A 279 5.72 13.75 9.44
CA TRP A 279 4.29 14.10 9.36
C TRP A 279 4.01 15.58 9.68
N THR A 280 5.01 16.36 10.11
CA THR A 280 4.81 17.72 10.65
C THR A 280 4.82 18.86 9.62
N GLY A 281 5.10 18.59 8.34
CA GLY A 281 5.19 19.65 7.32
C GLY A 281 6.58 20.30 7.20
N ASP A 282 7.65 19.57 7.50
CA ASP A 282 9.04 20.04 7.39
C ASP A 282 9.54 19.87 5.95
N LEU A 283 9.68 20.99 5.24
CA LEU A 283 10.08 21.04 3.83
C LEU A 283 11.47 20.47 3.59
N TYR A 284 12.43 20.77 4.48
CA TYR A 284 13.79 20.28 4.33
C TYR A 284 13.80 18.74 4.40
N LYS A 285 13.15 18.17 5.42
CA LYS A 285 13.08 16.70 5.57
C LYS A 285 12.34 16.03 4.42
N ASP A 286 11.26 16.63 3.93
CA ASP A 286 10.52 16.08 2.79
C ASP A 286 11.34 16.09 1.51
N LYS A 287 12.06 17.19 1.22
CA LYS A 287 13.00 17.27 0.09
C LYS A 287 14.12 16.24 0.19
N GLN A 288 14.67 16.02 1.38
CA GLN A 288 15.71 14.99 1.59
C GLN A 288 15.17 13.58 1.36
N LEU A 289 13.97 13.29 1.89
CA LEU A 289 13.32 12.00 1.66
C LEU A 289 13.03 11.77 0.18
N GLU A 290 12.48 12.76 -0.52
CA GLU A 290 12.17 12.65 -1.96
C GLU A 290 13.44 12.46 -2.79
N LYS A 291 14.48 13.24 -2.50
CA LYS A 291 15.79 13.07 -3.15
C LYS A 291 16.32 11.66 -2.94
N TRP A 292 16.26 11.15 -1.71
CA TRP A 292 16.70 9.79 -1.40
C TRP A 292 15.87 8.75 -2.18
N LYS A 293 14.53 8.88 -2.22
CA LYS A 293 13.66 7.98 -3.01
C LYS A 293 14.05 7.95 -4.48
N ARG A 294 14.25 9.13 -5.10
CA ARG A 294 14.66 9.23 -6.51
C ARG A 294 15.97 8.53 -6.81
N GLN A 295 16.90 8.55 -5.86
CA GLN A 295 18.24 7.98 -6.02
C GLN A 295 18.31 6.48 -5.69
N HIS A 296 17.41 5.98 -4.82
CA HIS A 296 17.58 4.67 -4.19
C HIS A 296 16.37 3.73 -4.29
N TYR A 297 15.22 4.20 -4.79
CA TYR A 297 14.13 3.31 -5.15
C TYR A 297 14.33 2.68 -6.52
N PHE A 298 13.85 1.45 -6.63
CA PHE A 298 13.80 0.66 -7.84
C PHE A 298 12.37 0.22 -8.13
N SER A 299 12.06 0.02 -9.40
CA SER A 299 10.86 -0.67 -9.84
C SER A 299 11.27 -1.87 -10.67
N ILE A 300 10.53 -2.97 -10.53
CA ILE A 300 10.88 -4.25 -11.15
C ILE A 300 9.63 -4.93 -11.70
N MET A 301 9.77 -5.58 -12.85
CA MET A 301 8.75 -6.45 -13.43
C MET A 301 9.45 -7.70 -13.96
N ILE A 302 8.92 -8.87 -13.61
CA ILE A 302 9.37 -10.17 -14.09
C ILE A 302 8.16 -10.89 -14.64
N SER A 303 8.22 -11.33 -15.90
CA SER A 303 7.19 -12.18 -16.50
C SER A 303 7.78 -13.56 -16.85
N VAL A 304 7.02 -14.61 -16.55
CA VAL A 304 7.36 -16.01 -16.83
C VAL A 304 6.14 -16.73 -17.41
N PRO A 305 6.33 -17.85 -18.14
CA PRO A 305 5.23 -18.73 -18.52
C PRO A 305 4.36 -19.13 -17.32
N GLY A 306 3.05 -19.25 -17.51
CA GLY A 306 2.09 -19.44 -16.42
C GLY A 306 2.29 -20.72 -15.60
N ASP A 307 2.90 -21.74 -16.19
CA ASP A 307 3.24 -23.02 -15.57
C ASP A 307 4.53 -22.96 -14.71
N SER A 308 5.34 -21.91 -14.85
CA SER A 308 6.57 -21.72 -14.07
C SER A 308 6.30 -21.35 -12.61
N GLY A 309 5.09 -20.85 -12.33
CA GLY A 309 4.67 -20.42 -11.00
C GLY A 309 5.46 -19.24 -10.43
N ILE A 310 5.12 -18.82 -9.22
CA ILE A 310 5.77 -17.69 -8.54
C ILE A 310 7.26 -17.97 -8.26
N ASN A 311 7.62 -19.22 -7.98
CA ASN A 311 9.00 -19.61 -7.71
C ASN A 311 9.87 -19.48 -8.97
N GLY A 312 9.31 -19.71 -10.17
CA GLY A 312 9.98 -19.45 -11.43
C GLY A 312 10.28 -17.97 -11.62
N ALA A 313 9.32 -17.09 -11.32
CA ALA A 313 9.52 -15.64 -11.36
C ALA A 313 10.60 -15.20 -10.36
N ARG A 314 10.62 -15.73 -9.13
CA ARG A 314 11.65 -15.42 -8.12
C ARG A 314 13.05 -15.84 -8.55
N ARG A 315 13.23 -17.04 -9.10
CA ARG A 315 14.55 -17.46 -9.64
C ARG A 315 15.03 -16.56 -10.77
N LYS A 316 14.13 -16.15 -11.67
CA LYS A 316 14.45 -15.20 -12.74
C LYS A 316 14.81 -13.82 -12.18
N MET A 317 14.12 -13.39 -11.13
CA MET A 317 14.42 -12.17 -10.40
C MET A 317 15.80 -12.22 -9.73
N GLN A 318 16.17 -13.32 -9.08
CA GLN A 318 17.51 -13.54 -8.50
C GLN A 318 18.59 -13.38 -9.58
N LYS A 319 18.40 -14.00 -10.75
CA LYS A 319 19.32 -13.85 -11.89
C LYS A 319 19.42 -12.40 -12.35
N LEU A 320 18.30 -11.69 -12.48
CA LEU A 320 18.32 -10.28 -12.86
C LEU A 320 19.08 -9.42 -11.84
N LEU A 321 18.93 -9.69 -10.54
CA LEU A 321 19.68 -8.99 -9.50
C LEU A 321 21.18 -9.29 -9.57
N ALA A 322 21.56 -10.55 -9.77
CA ALA A 322 22.95 -10.94 -9.94
C ALA A 322 23.60 -10.22 -11.14
N ASP A 323 22.91 -10.26 -12.29
CA ASP A 323 23.42 -9.70 -13.54
C ASP A 323 23.45 -8.16 -13.54
N GLN A 324 22.55 -7.48 -12.83
CA GLN A 324 22.38 -6.02 -12.94
C GLN A 324 22.80 -5.23 -11.70
N ILE A 325 22.53 -5.75 -10.50
CA ILE A 325 22.85 -5.08 -9.24
C ILE A 325 24.17 -5.61 -8.72
N GLU A 326 24.31 -6.92 -8.55
CA GLU A 326 25.51 -7.50 -7.96
C GLU A 326 26.73 -7.27 -8.84
N GLN A 327 26.62 -7.45 -10.15
CA GLN A 327 27.70 -7.11 -11.07
C GLN A 327 28.10 -5.62 -11.01
N LYS A 328 27.11 -4.71 -10.97
CA LYS A 328 27.35 -3.25 -10.98
C LYS A 328 28.04 -2.77 -9.71
N PHE A 329 27.62 -3.28 -8.56
CA PHE A 329 28.12 -2.86 -7.25
C PHE A 329 29.21 -3.79 -6.69
N GLY A 330 29.60 -4.81 -7.47
CA GLY A 330 30.56 -5.82 -7.06
C GLY A 330 30.11 -6.57 -5.80
N LEU A 331 28.84 -6.98 -5.74
CA LEU A 331 28.27 -7.73 -4.61
C LEU A 331 28.22 -9.24 -4.91
N GLU A 332 27.95 -10.02 -3.88
CA GLU A 332 27.66 -11.44 -3.98
C GLU A 332 26.57 -11.81 -2.96
N ALA A 333 25.47 -12.39 -3.47
CA ALA A 333 24.38 -12.91 -2.65
C ALA A 333 24.49 -14.43 -2.41
N LYS A 334 24.43 -14.85 -1.14
CA LYS A 334 24.51 -16.26 -0.72
C LYS A 334 23.50 -16.59 0.38
N ILE A 335 22.89 -17.76 0.29
CA ILE A 335 22.13 -18.31 1.41
C ILE A 335 23.10 -18.94 2.42
N GLN A 336 22.94 -18.61 3.70
CA GLN A 336 23.72 -19.13 4.80
C GLN A 336 22.80 -19.64 5.91
N ASP A 337 23.26 -20.67 6.64
CA ASP A 337 22.55 -21.16 7.81
C ASP A 337 22.53 -20.10 8.92
N GLY A 338 21.33 -19.80 9.42
CA GLY A 338 21.12 -18.87 10.51
C GLY A 338 20.89 -19.54 11.86
N GLU A 339 20.30 -18.76 12.76
CA GLU A 339 19.96 -19.21 14.11
C GLU A 339 18.89 -20.31 14.07
N THR A 340 19.01 -21.28 14.97
CA THR A 340 17.90 -22.19 15.29
C THR A 340 16.77 -21.40 15.91
N ILE A 341 15.61 -21.38 15.25
CA ILE A 341 14.41 -20.73 15.76
C ILE A 341 13.25 -21.72 15.86
N ARG A 342 12.37 -21.45 16.81
CA ARG A 342 11.15 -22.21 17.08
C ARG A 342 9.94 -21.46 16.55
N TYR A 343 9.26 -22.02 15.55
CA TYR A 343 8.20 -21.34 14.80
C TYR A 343 7.07 -22.29 14.37
N PRO A 344 5.85 -21.79 14.20
CA PRO A 344 4.72 -22.59 13.73
C PRO A 344 4.73 -22.75 12.20
N ILE A 345 4.32 -23.93 11.73
CA ILE A 345 4.05 -24.24 10.32
C ILE A 345 2.61 -24.72 10.16
N LEU A 346 1.92 -24.23 9.14
CA LEU A 346 0.62 -24.70 8.70
C LEU A 346 0.80 -25.80 7.66
N LYS A 347 0.14 -26.94 7.87
CA LYS A 347 0.14 -28.07 6.93
C LYS A 347 -1.28 -28.55 6.67
N ALA A 348 -1.48 -29.20 5.53
CA ALA A 348 -2.63 -30.05 5.36
C ALA A 348 -2.61 -31.15 6.44
N LEU A 349 -3.75 -31.44 7.04
CA LEU A 349 -3.91 -32.52 8.00
C LEU A 349 -3.62 -33.87 7.33
N ASN A 350 -4.11 -34.03 6.09
CA ASN A 350 -3.91 -35.19 5.24
C ASN A 350 -3.26 -34.75 3.91
N THR A 351 -4.05 -34.56 2.86
CA THR A 351 -3.59 -34.09 1.54
C THR A 351 -4.09 -32.67 1.23
N LYS A 352 -3.38 -31.97 0.34
CA LYS A 352 -3.80 -30.67 -0.21
C LYS A 352 -5.24 -30.73 -0.73
N GLN A 353 -5.57 -31.73 -1.54
CA GLN A 353 -6.90 -31.87 -2.14
C GLN A 353 -8.01 -32.03 -1.09
N GLN A 354 -7.75 -32.75 0.01
CA GLN A 354 -8.75 -32.90 1.07
C GLN A 354 -8.97 -31.60 1.85
N ALA A 355 -7.91 -30.82 2.07
CA ALA A 355 -8.03 -29.50 2.67
C ALA A 355 -8.83 -28.56 1.74
N GLU A 356 -8.52 -28.53 0.43
CA GLU A 356 -9.25 -27.74 -0.57
C GLU A 356 -10.74 -28.09 -0.62
N ILE A 357 -11.09 -29.38 -0.56
CA ILE A 357 -12.50 -29.83 -0.50
C ILE A 357 -13.20 -29.24 0.72
N ARG A 358 -12.58 -29.30 1.91
CA ARG A 358 -13.15 -28.77 3.16
C ARG A 358 -13.28 -27.25 3.12
N LEU A 359 -12.25 -26.57 2.64
CA LEU A 359 -12.21 -25.11 2.49
C LEU A 359 -13.20 -24.59 1.44
N SER A 360 -13.69 -25.44 0.53
CA SER A 360 -14.69 -25.06 -0.47
C SER A 360 -16.15 -25.15 0.04
N GLN A 361 -16.37 -25.79 1.20
CA GLN A 361 -17.70 -26.08 1.73
C GLN A 361 -18.50 -24.80 2.00
N LYS A 362 -19.83 -24.87 1.82
CA LYS A 362 -20.71 -23.72 2.08
C LYS A 362 -20.76 -23.41 3.58
N LEU A 363 -20.62 -22.13 3.92
CA LEU A 363 -20.81 -21.65 5.29
C LEU A 363 -22.28 -21.43 5.60
N GLN A 364 -22.69 -21.69 6.84
CA GLN A 364 -24.03 -21.39 7.34
C GLN A 364 -24.30 -19.88 7.28
N ARG A 365 -25.52 -19.47 6.89
CA ARG A 365 -25.97 -18.07 6.93
C ARG A 365 -27.32 -18.00 7.69
N PRO A 366 -27.43 -17.20 8.76
CA PRO A 366 -26.39 -16.36 9.37
C PRO A 366 -25.25 -17.18 10.03
N PRO A 367 -24.07 -16.58 10.30
CA PRO A 367 -23.02 -17.23 11.08
C PRO A 367 -23.54 -17.70 12.44
N LYS A 368 -22.92 -18.76 13.00
CA LYS A 368 -23.21 -19.20 14.37
C LYS A 368 -22.94 -18.03 15.34
N LYS A 369 -23.75 -17.91 16.41
CA LYS A 369 -23.54 -16.89 17.45
C LYS A 369 -22.10 -16.95 17.97
N GLY A 370 -21.41 -15.80 17.94
CA GLY A 370 -20.01 -15.67 18.35
C GLY A 370 -18.98 -16.04 17.27
N TYR A 371 -19.41 -16.33 16.05
CA TYR A 371 -18.56 -16.64 14.91
C TYR A 371 -18.73 -15.62 13.78
N GLU A 372 -17.68 -15.49 12.97
CA GLU A 372 -17.70 -14.72 11.74
C GLU A 372 -17.27 -15.59 10.56
N ASN A 373 -17.92 -15.38 9.41
CA ASN A 373 -17.70 -16.14 8.19
C ASN A 373 -16.84 -15.35 7.21
N TYR A 374 -15.87 -16.01 6.60
CA TYR A 374 -14.96 -15.44 5.61
C TYR A 374 -14.96 -16.26 4.34
N ALA A 375 -14.92 -15.60 3.19
CA ALA A 375 -14.74 -16.20 1.88
C ALA A 375 -13.72 -15.35 1.11
N VAL A 376 -12.45 -15.77 1.17
CA VAL A 376 -11.29 -14.99 0.71
C VAL A 376 -10.26 -15.92 0.05
N PRO A 377 -9.36 -15.40 -0.80
CA PRO A 377 -8.20 -16.16 -1.27
C PRO A 377 -7.39 -16.75 -0.10
N PHE A 378 -6.88 -17.97 -0.25
CA PHE A 378 -6.15 -18.67 0.83
C PHE A 378 -4.87 -17.94 1.26
N GLY A 379 -4.19 -17.24 0.35
CA GLY A 379 -3.03 -16.41 0.68
C GLY A 379 -3.42 -15.09 1.37
N ASP A 380 -4.66 -14.65 1.19
CA ASP A 380 -5.22 -13.42 1.76
C ASP A 380 -6.13 -13.76 2.96
N GLN A 381 -5.55 -14.47 3.94
CA GLN A 381 -6.21 -14.86 5.18
C GLN A 381 -5.84 -13.92 6.33
N PRO A 382 -6.41 -12.70 6.41
CA PRO A 382 -6.09 -11.78 7.48
C PRO A 382 -6.40 -12.40 8.83
N HIS A 383 -7.44 -13.22 8.97
CA HIS A 383 -7.81 -13.82 10.26
C HIS A 383 -6.92 -14.99 10.67
N PHE A 384 -6.45 -15.80 9.71
CA PHE A 384 -5.51 -16.87 10.01
C PHE A 384 -4.18 -16.27 10.47
N LYS A 385 -3.65 -15.33 9.68
CA LYS A 385 -2.40 -14.66 9.99
C LYS A 385 -2.54 -13.78 11.24
N LEU A 386 -3.50 -12.87 11.29
CA LEU A 386 -3.63 -11.92 12.40
C LEU A 386 -4.09 -12.61 13.68
N PHE A 387 -5.13 -13.45 13.65
CA PHE A 387 -5.75 -13.95 14.87
C PHE A 387 -5.15 -15.27 15.35
N ILE A 388 -4.83 -16.22 14.47
CA ILE A 388 -4.19 -17.46 14.92
C ILE A 388 -2.75 -17.18 15.37
N GLU A 389 -1.94 -16.39 14.65
CA GLU A 389 -0.59 -16.02 15.12
C GLU A 389 -0.66 -15.28 16.47
N THR A 390 -1.63 -14.37 16.65
CA THR A 390 -1.85 -13.70 17.95
C THR A 390 -2.21 -14.69 19.05
N ALA A 391 -3.09 -15.66 18.77
CA ALA A 391 -3.45 -16.70 19.73
C ALA A 391 -2.22 -17.55 20.10
N LEU A 392 -1.43 -18.00 19.11
CA LEU A 392 -0.21 -18.78 19.34
C LEU A 392 0.79 -18.06 20.24
N LYS A 393 0.95 -16.74 20.05
CA LYS A 393 1.79 -15.89 20.91
C LYS A 393 1.35 -15.91 22.38
N ASN A 394 0.05 -16.02 22.65
CA ASN A 394 -0.49 -16.09 24.00
C ASN A 394 -0.23 -17.46 24.68
N ILE A 395 0.09 -18.50 23.91
CA ILE A 395 0.34 -19.86 24.39
C ILE A 395 1.83 -20.03 24.74
N LYS A 396 2.22 -19.56 25.93
CA LYS A 396 3.62 -19.59 26.40
C LYS A 396 4.27 -20.98 26.40
N SER A 397 3.49 -22.05 26.53
CA SER A 397 4.01 -23.42 26.47
C SER A 397 4.59 -23.79 25.10
N LEU A 398 4.22 -23.10 24.03
CA LEU A 398 4.80 -23.29 22.70
C LEU A 398 6.22 -22.74 22.57
N ARG A 399 6.69 -21.89 23.50
CA ARG A 399 8.06 -21.34 23.53
C ARG A 399 8.54 -20.83 22.15
N LEU A 400 7.65 -20.18 21.40
CA LEU A 400 7.95 -19.69 20.06
C LEU A 400 8.97 -18.54 20.14
N THR A 401 10.02 -18.60 19.33
CA THR A 401 10.92 -17.46 19.10
C THR A 401 10.43 -16.60 17.93
N GLU A 402 9.60 -17.18 17.07
CA GLU A 402 8.89 -16.53 15.97
C GLU A 402 7.45 -17.04 15.95
N ASP A 403 6.48 -16.12 15.94
CA ASP A 403 5.04 -16.42 16.00
C ASP A 403 4.38 -16.47 14.62
N ARG A 404 5.05 -15.99 13.57
CA ARG A 404 4.55 -16.07 12.19
C ARG A 404 4.44 -17.51 11.70
N ILE A 405 3.31 -17.84 11.10
CA ILE A 405 3.01 -19.19 10.61
C ILE A 405 3.52 -19.39 9.19
N TRP A 406 4.34 -20.42 9.00
CA TRP A 406 4.74 -20.88 7.67
C TRP A 406 3.66 -21.70 6.99
N ASP A 407 3.04 -21.17 5.95
CA ASP A 407 2.24 -21.99 5.06
C ASP A 407 3.07 -23.01 4.27
N ARG A 408 2.90 -24.29 4.60
CA ARG A 408 3.41 -25.47 3.88
C ARG A 408 2.27 -26.42 3.51
N THR A 409 1.07 -25.89 3.30
CA THR A 409 -0.09 -26.66 2.84
C THR A 409 0.02 -27.04 1.36
N GLY A 410 0.72 -26.22 0.59
CA GLY A 410 0.78 -26.31 -0.87
C GLY A 410 -0.50 -25.80 -1.56
N ILE A 411 -1.47 -25.27 -0.82
CA ILE A 411 -2.69 -24.67 -1.39
C ILE A 411 -2.30 -23.38 -2.10
N GLU A 412 -2.86 -23.15 -3.29
CA GLU A 412 -2.53 -21.95 -4.06
C GLU A 412 -3.01 -20.69 -3.32
N PRO A 413 -2.22 -19.60 -3.29
CA PRO A 413 -2.62 -18.36 -2.61
C PRO A 413 -3.94 -17.75 -3.11
N ASP A 414 -4.32 -18.00 -4.36
CA ASP A 414 -5.58 -17.50 -4.96
C ASP A 414 -6.77 -18.45 -4.75
N PHE A 415 -6.57 -19.61 -4.12
CA PHE A 415 -7.62 -20.59 -3.87
C PHE A 415 -8.76 -19.97 -3.03
N PRO A 416 -10.02 -20.02 -3.47
CA PRO A 416 -11.14 -19.37 -2.77
C PRO A 416 -11.56 -20.17 -1.53
N ALA A 417 -10.92 -19.86 -0.40
CA ALA A 417 -11.11 -20.56 0.86
C ALA A 417 -12.24 -19.95 1.69
N LYS A 418 -12.99 -20.80 2.39
CA LYS A 418 -14.09 -20.42 3.27
C LYS A 418 -13.82 -20.86 4.70
N PHE A 419 -13.93 -19.92 5.63
CA PHE A 419 -13.69 -20.11 7.05
C PHE A 419 -14.84 -19.59 7.89
N SER A 420 -15.05 -20.21 9.04
CA SER A 420 -15.87 -19.70 10.13
C SER A 420 -15.06 -19.78 11.42
N PHE A 421 -14.69 -18.62 11.97
CA PHE A 421 -13.86 -18.54 13.18
C PHE A 421 -14.61 -17.88 14.34
N PRO A 422 -14.32 -18.27 15.59
CA PRO A 422 -14.77 -17.53 16.77
C PRO A 422 -14.22 -16.10 16.73
N ILE A 423 -15.06 -15.12 17.08
CA ILE A 423 -14.69 -13.69 17.10
C ILE A 423 -13.56 -13.42 18.12
N ASP A 424 -13.46 -14.24 19.16
CA ASP A 424 -12.49 -14.15 20.25
C ASP A 424 -11.27 -15.08 20.08
N ILE A 425 -11.09 -15.73 18.92
CA ILE A 425 -10.02 -16.73 18.73
C ILE A 425 -8.62 -16.20 19.02
N ALA A 426 -8.37 -14.90 18.81
CA ALA A 426 -7.09 -14.25 19.14
C ALA A 426 -6.76 -14.29 20.66
N GLN A 427 -7.76 -14.46 21.52
CA GLN A 427 -7.60 -14.55 22.98
C GLN A 427 -7.38 -15.98 23.47
N GLU A 428 -7.46 -16.98 22.58
CA GLU A 428 -7.27 -18.39 22.93
C GLU A 428 -5.89 -18.63 23.52
N ARG A 429 -5.83 -19.50 24.54
CA ARG A 429 -4.62 -19.85 25.29
C ARG A 429 -4.32 -21.35 25.32
N LYS A 430 -5.20 -22.16 24.72
CA LYS A 430 -5.03 -23.61 24.61
C LYS A 430 -4.75 -23.98 23.16
N PHE A 431 -3.57 -24.56 22.92
CA PHE A 431 -3.15 -24.97 21.58
C PHE A 431 -4.09 -26.02 20.97
N GLU A 432 -4.63 -26.90 21.80
CA GLU A 432 -5.58 -27.93 21.36
C GLU A 432 -6.87 -27.34 20.77
N ASN A 433 -7.36 -26.22 21.29
CA ASN A 433 -8.55 -25.54 20.75
C ASN A 433 -8.28 -25.00 19.34
N ILE A 434 -7.09 -24.43 19.13
CA ILE A 434 -6.63 -23.99 17.80
C ILE A 434 -6.54 -25.21 16.86
N GLN A 435 -5.90 -26.31 17.29
CA GLN A 435 -5.81 -27.53 16.49
C GLN A 435 -7.18 -28.08 16.10
N ASN A 436 -8.11 -28.16 17.04
CA ASN A 436 -9.44 -28.68 16.81
C ASN A 436 -10.27 -27.80 15.86
N LEU A 437 -10.08 -26.48 15.91
CA LEU A 437 -10.65 -25.56 14.93
C LEU A 437 -10.08 -25.84 13.52
N LEU A 438 -8.77 -25.96 13.39
CA LEU A 438 -8.10 -26.14 12.09
C LEU A 438 -8.39 -27.49 11.44
N LYS A 439 -8.55 -28.56 12.24
CA LYS A 439 -8.91 -29.89 11.75
C LYS A 439 -10.21 -29.90 10.94
N GLN A 440 -11.16 -29.01 11.26
CA GLN A 440 -12.43 -28.90 10.52
C GLN A 440 -12.19 -28.55 9.05
N TYR A 441 -11.16 -27.73 8.79
CA TYR A 441 -10.72 -27.30 7.47
C TYR A 441 -9.67 -28.24 6.84
N GLY A 442 -9.35 -29.36 7.49
CA GLY A 442 -8.31 -30.27 7.02
C GLY A 442 -6.92 -29.67 7.14
N LEU A 443 -6.72 -28.77 8.10
CA LEU A 443 -5.46 -28.08 8.37
C LEU A 443 -4.95 -28.43 9.78
N GLN A 444 -3.65 -28.26 9.99
CA GLN A 444 -3.02 -28.39 11.30
C GLN A 444 -1.82 -27.46 11.42
N ILE A 445 -1.47 -27.10 12.66
CA ILE A 445 -0.22 -26.40 12.95
C ILE A 445 0.77 -27.34 13.61
N LEU A 446 2.01 -27.38 13.12
CA LEU A 446 3.12 -28.03 13.82
C LEU A 446 4.09 -26.95 14.29
N VAL A 447 4.82 -27.21 15.37
CA VAL A 447 5.93 -26.34 15.79
C VAL A 447 7.23 -26.99 15.37
N GLU A 448 8.02 -26.29 14.56
CA GLU A 448 9.38 -26.70 14.19
C GLU A 448 10.40 -25.93 15.01
N GLU A 449 11.56 -26.54 15.21
CA GLU A 449 12.74 -25.93 15.84
C GLU A 449 13.95 -26.32 15.00
N LYS A 450 14.35 -25.42 14.09
CA LYS A 450 15.36 -25.70 13.06
C LYS A 450 16.21 -24.45 12.77
N PRO A 451 17.46 -24.62 12.30
CA PRO A 451 18.22 -23.50 11.74
C PRO A 451 17.45 -22.91 10.58
N VAL A 452 17.30 -21.58 10.58
CA VAL A 452 16.62 -20.87 9.51
C VAL A 452 17.62 -20.12 8.66
N PRO A 453 17.67 -20.38 7.34
CA PRO A 453 18.55 -19.68 6.43
C PRO A 453 18.26 -18.17 6.36
N TYR A 454 19.32 -17.40 6.10
CA TYR A 454 19.23 -15.99 5.77
C TYR A 454 20.04 -15.70 4.50
N LEU A 455 19.73 -14.58 3.86
CA LEU A 455 20.47 -14.08 2.71
C LEU A 455 21.62 -13.21 3.20
N TYR A 456 22.86 -13.62 2.94
CA TYR A 456 24.04 -12.80 3.15
C TYR A 456 24.43 -12.14 1.84
N ILE A 457 24.47 -10.80 1.83
CA ILE A 457 24.93 -10.04 0.67
C ILE A 457 26.19 -9.30 1.07
N SER A 458 27.29 -9.60 0.38
CA SER A 458 28.62 -9.10 0.73
C SER A 458 29.33 -8.43 -0.43
N GLN A 459 30.31 -7.57 -0.15
CA GLN A 459 31.20 -7.04 -1.17
C GLN A 459 32.10 -8.16 -1.73
N SER A 460 32.07 -8.35 -3.05
CA SER A 460 32.93 -9.32 -3.74
C SER A 460 34.41 -8.97 -3.58
N ALA A 461 35.20 -9.97 -3.20
CA ALA A 461 36.65 -9.86 -2.98
C ALA A 461 37.45 -9.48 -4.25
N VAL A 462 36.85 -9.59 -5.44
CA VAL A 462 37.49 -9.20 -6.71
C VAL A 462 37.44 -7.68 -6.92
N HIS A 463 36.40 -7.00 -6.40
CA HIS A 463 36.20 -5.57 -6.56
C HIS A 463 36.92 -4.73 -5.49
N SER A 464 37.29 -5.32 -4.35
CA SER A 464 38.07 -4.64 -3.32
C SER A 464 39.54 -4.42 -3.71
N LYS A 465 40.06 -5.20 -4.66
CA LYS A 465 41.45 -5.07 -5.16
C LYS A 465 41.64 -4.00 -6.23
N SER A 466 40.60 -3.61 -6.98
CA SER A 466 40.72 -2.60 -8.04
C SER A 466 40.79 -1.16 -7.50
N LYS A 467 40.18 -0.86 -6.34
CA LYS A 467 40.27 0.46 -5.69
C LYS A 467 41.55 0.67 -4.87
N GLY A 468 42.34 -0.39 -4.63
CA GLY A 468 43.59 -0.33 -3.85
C GLY A 468 44.82 0.13 -4.63
N HIS A 469 44.71 0.35 -5.95
CA HIS A 469 45.85 0.67 -6.82
C HIS A 469 45.75 2.02 -7.55
N GLU A 470 44.80 2.89 -7.19
CA GLU A 470 44.72 4.27 -7.73
C GLU A 470 45.26 5.35 -6.79
N ASN A 471 45.84 4.98 -5.64
CA ASN A 471 46.60 5.90 -4.80
C ASN A 471 47.93 5.26 -4.39
N LEU A 472 48.93 5.33 -5.28
CA LEU A 472 50.36 5.32 -4.97
C LEU A 472 51.12 6.14 -6.00
#